data_AF-A0A1U8PXQ6-F1
#
_entry.id   AF-A0A1U8PXQ6-F1
#
_cell.length_a   1.000
_cell.length_b   1.000
_cell.length_c   1.000
_cell.angle_alpha   90.00
_cell.angle_beta   90.00
_cell.angle_gamma   90.00
#
_symmetry.space_group_name_H-M   'P 1'
#
loop_
_entity.id
_entity.type
_entity.pdbx_description
1 polymer ?
#
loop_
_entity_poly.entity_id
_entity_poly.type
_entity_poly.pdbx_seq_one_letter_code
_entity_poly.pdbx_strand_id
1 'polypeptide(L)'
;MEFEREEKAFKERCRDLEVNVKLYEQKYKRLEVTEKWVQKQLEEIKRKEEEFELRERDLGQRCRVVEISENCLQNGIKDLKLKSEQCEERFRELKLMEELVTTRFEDLEEKEEKFRWKLDHFEQRSTDYTMKETYLEKGRQDLDAKQKHNEECLREINLREKRIEESSEELARKYKLQFEDLECKVKQYDQRFMELELKEKLVNDQFEQIEAKEEQLGLKERHFEQCSKDFELKEKFHYKEFELKEKCLEVLYRELKAKEKHYDECLRKVELRKKEIEELSTEHRRKYEQQSSDLEFIVKKCEQQFKDLHSKEKKLAEWSKELERKSLASAMHPQVKNEAAGSLSIKCSMDHSSSAHLRFCIHMDGKDLQMFLNGRWKEHGSIGTEVAMALQLSGDPAKLVLDAMEGFYPPHLSKGDREFEGDVARRSCILLLEQLMKLSPEIKPNVKKEAMKLAFDWITKMRVEPGHELEVLGFLRLLASFQLADAFDADELVNFLVFAAQHIHAPELFKVLGLGDKIKGKFIKLFYLL
;
A
#
# COMPACT_ATOMS: atom_id res chain seq x y z
N MET A 1 -194.99 -45.92 -152.45
CA MET A 1 -193.57 -46.30 -152.60
C MET A 1 -192.93 -46.19 -151.23
N GLU A 2 -192.78 -47.30 -150.52
CA GLU A 2 -192.45 -47.30 -149.09
C GLU A 2 -191.43 -48.39 -148.74
N PHE A 3 -191.57 -49.56 -149.39
CA PHE A 3 -190.74 -50.75 -149.20
C PHE A 3 -189.23 -50.57 -149.47
N GLU A 4 -188.84 -49.72 -150.44
CA GLU A 4 -187.43 -49.55 -150.84
C GLU A 4 -186.55 -48.84 -149.81
N ARG A 5 -187.14 -48.20 -148.78
CA ARG A 5 -186.35 -47.45 -147.77
C ARG A 5 -185.78 -48.35 -146.67
N GLU A 6 -186.48 -49.42 -146.29
CA GLU A 6 -186.09 -50.24 -145.13
C GLU A 6 -184.90 -51.16 -145.44
N GLU A 7 -184.84 -51.74 -146.64
CA GLU A 7 -183.74 -52.64 -147.04
C GLU A 7 -182.37 -51.92 -146.99
N LYS A 8 -182.35 -50.63 -147.37
CA LYS A 8 -181.14 -49.80 -147.34
C LYS A 8 -180.62 -49.59 -145.92
N ALA A 9 -181.52 -49.37 -144.95
CA ALA A 9 -181.21 -49.20 -143.53
C ALA A 9 -180.78 -50.51 -142.82
N PHE A 10 -180.92 -51.67 -143.46
CA PHE A 10 -180.37 -52.94 -142.98
C PHE A 10 -178.92 -53.15 -143.49
N LYS A 11 -178.69 -52.90 -144.79
CA LYS A 11 -177.35 -52.99 -145.43
C LYS A 11 -176.32 -51.96 -144.94
N GLU A 12 -176.76 -50.93 -144.21
CA GLU A 12 -175.88 -50.01 -143.47
C GLU A 12 -175.36 -50.68 -142.17
N ARG A 13 -176.28 -51.10 -141.29
CA ARG A 13 -175.97 -51.66 -139.95
C ARG A 13 -175.08 -52.91 -139.96
N CYS A 14 -175.16 -53.74 -140.99
CA CYS A 14 -174.26 -54.90 -141.13
C CYS A 14 -172.78 -54.50 -141.29
N ARG A 15 -172.49 -53.36 -141.93
CA ARG A 15 -171.10 -52.89 -142.12
C ARG A 15 -170.51 -52.31 -140.83
N ASP A 16 -171.30 -51.59 -140.04
CA ASP A 16 -170.87 -51.09 -138.73
C ASP A 16 -170.48 -52.23 -137.77
N LEU A 17 -171.21 -53.35 -137.81
CA LEU A 17 -170.88 -54.52 -136.99
C LEU A 17 -169.52 -55.13 -137.38
N GLU A 18 -169.26 -55.28 -138.69
CA GLU A 18 -168.02 -55.86 -139.21
C GLU A 18 -166.78 -54.99 -138.92
N VAL A 19 -166.94 -53.66 -138.98
CA VAL A 19 -165.91 -52.69 -138.57
C VAL A 19 -165.63 -52.81 -137.07
N ASN A 20 -166.68 -52.92 -136.24
CA ASN A 20 -166.51 -53.07 -134.79
C ASN A 20 -165.76 -54.37 -134.42
N VAL A 21 -166.06 -55.50 -135.05
CA VAL A 21 -165.33 -56.77 -134.79
C VAL A 21 -163.82 -56.61 -135.06
N LYS A 22 -163.44 -56.03 -136.20
CA LYS A 22 -162.02 -55.77 -136.54
C LYS A 22 -161.37 -54.76 -135.58
N LEU A 23 -162.14 -53.80 -135.05
CA LEU A 23 -161.68 -52.87 -134.01
C LEU A 23 -161.41 -53.59 -132.68
N TYR A 24 -162.24 -54.56 -132.29
CA TYR A 24 -162.03 -55.36 -131.09
C TYR A 24 -160.82 -56.30 -131.21
N GLU A 25 -160.59 -56.94 -132.36
CA GLU A 25 -159.36 -57.72 -132.59
C GLU A 25 -158.08 -56.87 -132.47
N GLN A 26 -158.10 -55.64 -133.03
CA GLN A 26 -156.99 -54.69 -132.87
C GLN A 26 -156.83 -54.15 -131.44
N LYS A 27 -157.89 -54.13 -130.62
CA LYS A 27 -157.79 -53.83 -129.19
C LYS A 27 -157.17 -55.02 -128.45
N TYR A 28 -157.63 -56.24 -128.72
CA TYR A 28 -157.13 -57.46 -128.08
C TYR A 28 -155.62 -57.66 -128.32
N LYS A 29 -155.16 -57.55 -129.58
CA LYS A 29 -153.73 -57.66 -129.91
C LYS A 29 -152.87 -56.56 -129.27
N ARG A 30 -153.41 -55.36 -129.05
CA ARG A 30 -152.73 -54.30 -128.27
C ARG A 30 -152.68 -54.64 -126.78
N LEU A 31 -153.79 -55.15 -126.22
CA LEU A 31 -153.90 -55.62 -124.84
C LEU A 31 -152.85 -56.70 -124.52
N GLU A 32 -152.73 -57.72 -125.37
CA GLU A 32 -151.74 -58.81 -125.22
C GLU A 32 -150.28 -58.31 -125.24
N VAL A 33 -149.97 -57.31 -126.08
CA VAL A 33 -148.64 -56.67 -126.11
C VAL A 33 -148.41 -55.83 -124.84
N THR A 34 -149.40 -55.09 -124.36
CA THR A 34 -149.29 -54.36 -123.07
C THR A 34 -149.22 -55.30 -121.88
N GLU A 35 -149.90 -56.45 -121.88
CA GLU A 35 -149.83 -57.46 -120.83
C GLU A 35 -148.41 -58.03 -120.74
N LYS A 36 -147.81 -58.44 -121.86
CA LYS A 36 -146.43 -58.94 -121.91
C LYS A 36 -145.41 -57.86 -121.53
N TRP A 37 -145.68 -56.59 -121.85
CA TRP A 37 -144.87 -55.46 -121.38
C TRP A 37 -144.99 -55.25 -119.86
N VAL A 38 -146.21 -55.28 -119.30
CA VAL A 38 -146.48 -55.17 -117.85
C VAL A 38 -145.85 -56.33 -117.10
N GLN A 39 -145.98 -57.57 -117.56
CA GLN A 39 -145.30 -58.74 -116.98
C GLN A 39 -143.78 -58.53 -116.94
N LYS A 40 -143.16 -58.07 -118.04
CA LYS A 40 -141.73 -57.75 -118.06
C LYS A 40 -141.36 -56.64 -117.06
N GLN A 41 -142.19 -55.60 -116.90
CA GLN A 41 -141.97 -54.58 -115.87
C GLN A 41 -142.14 -55.14 -114.45
N LEU A 42 -143.06 -56.09 -114.24
CA LEU A 42 -143.29 -56.73 -112.95
C LEU A 42 -142.08 -57.57 -112.51
N GLU A 43 -141.52 -58.39 -113.41
CA GLU A 43 -140.29 -59.14 -113.16
C GLU A 43 -139.06 -58.22 -112.94
N GLU A 44 -138.97 -57.10 -113.65
CA GLU A 44 -137.92 -56.09 -113.45
C GLU A 44 -138.08 -55.34 -112.10
N ILE A 45 -139.31 -55.18 -111.60
CA ILE A 45 -139.61 -54.64 -110.27
C ILE A 45 -139.21 -55.66 -109.19
N LYS A 46 -139.64 -56.93 -109.30
CA LYS A 46 -139.25 -57.99 -108.36
C LYS A 46 -137.74 -58.12 -108.22
N ARG A 47 -136.98 -58.13 -109.32
CA ARG A 47 -135.52 -58.18 -109.26
C ARG A 47 -134.93 -56.98 -108.52
N LYS A 48 -135.50 -55.78 -108.69
CA LYS A 48 -135.08 -54.57 -107.95
C LYS A 48 -135.46 -54.61 -106.47
N GLU A 49 -136.57 -55.26 -106.12
CA GLU A 49 -137.03 -55.50 -104.76
C GLU A 49 -136.06 -56.49 -104.05
N GLU A 50 -135.73 -57.60 -104.69
CA GLU A 50 -134.69 -58.55 -104.23
C GLU A 50 -133.30 -57.88 -104.11
N GLU A 51 -132.90 -57.07 -105.10
CA GLU A 51 -131.67 -56.25 -105.03
C GLU A 51 -131.71 -55.25 -103.88
N PHE A 52 -132.88 -54.72 -103.51
CA PHE A 52 -133.03 -53.76 -102.42
C PHE A 52 -132.99 -54.44 -101.05
N GLU A 53 -133.70 -55.56 -100.86
CA GLU A 53 -133.61 -56.38 -99.64
C GLU A 53 -132.17 -56.87 -99.38
N LEU A 54 -131.40 -57.15 -100.45
CA LEU A 54 -130.00 -57.55 -100.32
C LEU A 54 -129.13 -56.37 -99.85
N ARG A 55 -129.36 -55.17 -100.39
CA ARG A 55 -128.68 -53.93 -99.96
C ARG A 55 -129.09 -53.51 -98.55
N GLU A 56 -130.35 -53.68 -98.16
CA GLU A 56 -130.83 -53.40 -96.81
C GLU A 56 -130.18 -54.35 -95.79
N ARG A 57 -130.05 -55.64 -96.13
CA ARG A 57 -129.31 -56.60 -95.30
C ARG A 57 -127.82 -56.29 -95.18
N ASP A 58 -127.16 -55.89 -96.28
CA ASP A 58 -125.77 -55.42 -96.28
C ASP A 58 -125.60 -54.14 -95.45
N LEU A 59 -126.44 -53.12 -95.66
CA LEU A 59 -126.46 -51.89 -94.85
C LEU A 59 -126.69 -52.20 -93.37
N GLY A 60 -127.65 -53.07 -93.03
CA GLY A 60 -127.90 -53.51 -91.65
C GLY A 60 -126.73 -54.28 -91.03
N GLN A 61 -125.95 -55.03 -91.83
CA GLN A 61 -124.69 -55.63 -91.38
C GLN A 61 -123.62 -54.55 -91.14
N ARG A 62 -123.46 -53.59 -92.06
CA ARG A 62 -122.52 -52.48 -91.93
C ARG A 62 -122.84 -51.58 -90.74
N CYS A 63 -124.11 -51.27 -90.48
CA CYS A 63 -124.54 -50.52 -89.31
C CYS A 63 -124.13 -51.23 -88.02
N ARG A 64 -124.37 -52.55 -87.89
CA ARG A 64 -123.87 -53.32 -86.73
C ARG A 64 -122.35 -53.32 -86.59
N VAL A 65 -121.60 -53.36 -87.70
CA VAL A 65 -120.14 -53.23 -87.68
C VAL A 65 -119.71 -51.83 -87.22
N VAL A 66 -120.42 -50.77 -87.63
CA VAL A 66 -120.18 -49.39 -87.16
C VAL A 66 -120.54 -49.23 -85.69
N GLU A 67 -121.67 -49.76 -85.22
CA GLU A 67 -122.06 -49.77 -83.80
C GLU A 67 -121.02 -50.49 -82.93
N ILE A 68 -120.54 -51.65 -83.36
CA ILE A 68 -119.46 -52.39 -82.66
C ILE A 68 -118.16 -51.56 -82.66
N SER A 69 -117.80 -50.97 -83.80
CA SER A 69 -116.62 -50.10 -83.92
C SER A 69 -116.72 -48.87 -83.01
N GLU A 70 -117.87 -48.20 -82.96
CA GLU A 70 -118.13 -47.05 -82.10
C GLU A 70 -118.03 -47.44 -80.62
N ASN A 71 -118.66 -48.54 -80.20
CA ASN A 71 -118.55 -49.04 -78.83
C ASN A 71 -117.10 -49.37 -78.45
N CYS A 72 -116.32 -49.98 -79.37
CA CYS A 72 -114.89 -50.21 -79.20
C CYS A 72 -114.09 -48.90 -79.07
N LEU A 73 -114.39 -47.88 -79.89
CA LEU A 73 -113.75 -46.56 -79.83
C LEU A 73 -114.11 -45.80 -78.55
N GLN A 74 -115.38 -45.80 -78.14
CA GLN A 74 -115.84 -45.19 -76.88
C GLN A 74 -115.15 -45.83 -75.67
N ASN A 75 -114.97 -47.15 -75.67
CA ASN A 75 -114.25 -47.85 -74.61
C ASN A 75 -112.74 -47.56 -74.67
N GLY A 76 -112.14 -47.54 -75.86
CA GLY A 76 -110.76 -47.09 -76.06
C GLY A 76 -110.49 -45.67 -75.57
N ILE A 77 -111.44 -44.74 -75.73
CA ILE A 77 -111.36 -43.36 -75.22
C ILE A 77 -111.43 -43.34 -73.68
N LYS A 78 -112.30 -44.15 -73.05
CA LYS A 78 -112.35 -44.29 -71.58
C LYS A 78 -111.03 -44.83 -71.03
N ASP A 79 -110.50 -45.89 -71.66
CA ASP A 79 -109.21 -46.49 -71.34
C ASP A 79 -108.04 -45.49 -71.47
N LEU A 80 -108.00 -44.71 -72.55
CA LEU A 80 -106.99 -43.67 -72.76
C LEU A 80 -107.12 -42.54 -71.74
N LYS A 81 -108.32 -42.12 -71.38
CA LYS A 81 -108.56 -41.11 -70.34
C LYS A 81 -108.04 -41.57 -68.97
N LEU A 82 -108.38 -42.80 -68.55
CA LEU A 82 -107.88 -43.39 -67.32
C LEU A 82 -106.34 -43.52 -67.33
N LYS A 83 -105.75 -43.89 -68.47
CA LYS A 83 -104.28 -43.95 -68.64
C LYS A 83 -103.62 -42.56 -68.61
N SER A 84 -104.30 -41.51 -69.09
CA SER A 84 -103.84 -40.11 -68.96
C SER A 84 -103.81 -39.68 -67.49
N GLU A 85 -104.91 -39.91 -66.77
CA GLU A 85 -105.06 -39.56 -65.34
C GLU A 85 -103.98 -40.26 -64.48
N GLN A 86 -103.73 -41.55 -64.75
CA GLN A 86 -102.62 -42.31 -64.13
C GLN A 86 -101.22 -41.81 -64.51
N CYS A 87 -101.05 -41.27 -65.72
CA CYS A 87 -99.78 -40.70 -66.17
C CYS A 87 -99.50 -39.34 -65.49
N GLU A 88 -100.53 -38.49 -65.38
CA GLU A 88 -100.47 -37.21 -64.68
C GLU A 88 -100.21 -37.37 -63.16
N GLU A 89 -100.75 -38.43 -62.55
CA GLU A 89 -100.49 -38.78 -61.16
C GLU A 89 -99.03 -39.22 -60.96
N ARG A 90 -98.52 -40.14 -61.80
CA ARG A 90 -97.10 -40.52 -61.80
C ARG A 90 -96.16 -39.36 -62.08
N PHE A 91 -96.56 -38.41 -62.93
CA PHE A 91 -95.76 -37.21 -63.17
C PHE A 91 -95.70 -36.30 -61.94
N ARG A 92 -96.79 -36.18 -61.18
CA ARG A 92 -96.81 -35.50 -59.87
C ARG A 92 -95.93 -36.22 -58.83
N GLU A 93 -95.99 -37.55 -58.76
CA GLU A 93 -95.09 -38.36 -57.90
C GLU A 93 -93.62 -38.17 -58.27
N LEU A 94 -93.27 -38.24 -59.56
CA LEU A 94 -91.90 -38.05 -60.04
C LEU A 94 -91.37 -36.65 -59.75
N LYS A 95 -92.19 -35.61 -59.88
CA LYS A 95 -91.80 -34.23 -59.54
C LYS A 95 -91.54 -34.04 -58.04
N LEU A 96 -92.35 -34.64 -57.18
CA LEU A 96 -92.10 -34.63 -55.72
C LEU A 96 -90.84 -35.43 -55.35
N MET A 97 -90.55 -36.51 -56.08
CA MET A 97 -89.30 -37.26 -55.93
C MET A 97 -88.07 -36.47 -56.43
N GLU A 98 -88.21 -35.70 -57.51
CA GLU A 98 -87.16 -34.79 -58.03
C GLU A 98 -86.84 -33.68 -57.01
N GLU A 99 -87.86 -33.05 -56.42
CA GLU A 99 -87.74 -32.05 -55.36
C GLU A 99 -87.10 -32.64 -54.07
N LEU A 100 -87.49 -33.86 -53.67
CA LEU A 100 -86.90 -34.59 -52.56
C LEU A 100 -85.45 -35.04 -52.82
N VAL A 101 -85.09 -35.35 -54.06
CA VAL A 101 -83.72 -35.69 -54.45
C VAL A 101 -82.85 -34.44 -54.49
N THR A 102 -83.34 -33.32 -55.05
CA THR A 102 -82.63 -32.03 -55.09
C THR A 102 -82.30 -31.54 -53.69
N THR A 103 -83.30 -31.46 -52.81
CA THR A 103 -83.09 -31.06 -51.41
C THR A 103 -82.13 -31.99 -50.65
N ARG A 104 -82.10 -33.29 -50.98
CA ARG A 104 -81.11 -34.24 -50.42
C ARG A 104 -79.69 -34.03 -50.96
N PHE A 105 -79.52 -33.52 -52.18
CA PHE A 105 -78.20 -33.15 -52.70
C PHE A 105 -77.68 -31.88 -52.02
N GLU A 106 -78.50 -30.83 -51.90
CA GLU A 106 -78.17 -29.61 -51.13
C GLU A 106 -77.76 -29.96 -49.68
N ASP A 107 -78.53 -30.85 -49.05
CA ASP A 107 -78.30 -31.36 -47.70
C ASP A 107 -77.01 -32.21 -47.60
N LEU A 108 -76.52 -32.80 -48.70
CA LEU A 108 -75.23 -33.51 -48.75
C LEU A 108 -74.05 -32.56 -49.05
N GLU A 109 -74.25 -31.55 -49.89
CA GLU A 109 -73.24 -30.52 -50.20
C GLU A 109 -72.87 -29.73 -48.93
N GLU A 110 -73.84 -29.27 -48.12
CA GLU A 110 -73.55 -28.59 -46.83
C GLU A 110 -72.76 -29.51 -45.87
N LYS A 111 -73.05 -30.82 -45.89
CA LYS A 111 -72.32 -31.81 -45.09
C LYS A 111 -70.88 -31.99 -45.60
N GLU A 112 -70.68 -32.05 -46.91
CA GLU A 112 -69.35 -32.12 -47.53
C GLU A 112 -68.51 -30.87 -47.22
N GLU A 113 -69.07 -29.67 -47.39
CA GLU A 113 -68.43 -28.40 -47.02
C GLU A 113 -67.99 -28.40 -45.55
N LYS A 114 -68.88 -28.86 -44.66
CA LYS A 114 -68.65 -28.99 -43.21
C LYS A 114 -67.64 -30.08 -42.84
N PHE A 115 -67.45 -31.11 -43.68
CA PHE A 115 -66.36 -32.08 -43.53
C PHE A 115 -65.03 -31.52 -44.05
N ARG A 116 -65.04 -30.84 -45.19
CA ARG A 116 -63.87 -30.17 -45.79
C ARG A 116 -63.26 -29.15 -44.83
N TRP A 117 -64.06 -28.23 -44.29
CA TRP A 117 -63.60 -27.26 -43.28
C TRP A 117 -63.00 -27.92 -42.03
N LYS A 118 -63.55 -29.06 -41.59
CA LYS A 118 -62.98 -29.82 -40.46
C LYS A 118 -61.64 -30.46 -40.83
N LEU A 119 -61.50 -30.98 -42.05
CA LEU A 119 -60.25 -31.56 -42.55
C LEU A 119 -59.17 -30.47 -42.62
N ASP A 120 -59.47 -29.33 -43.23
CA ASP A 120 -58.58 -28.15 -43.28
C ASP A 120 -58.12 -27.73 -41.88
N HIS A 121 -59.05 -27.70 -40.91
CA HIS A 121 -58.73 -27.37 -39.51
C HIS A 121 -57.86 -28.45 -38.83
N PHE A 122 -58.08 -29.74 -39.10
CA PHE A 122 -57.23 -30.82 -38.59
C PHE A 122 -55.83 -30.79 -39.21
N GLU A 123 -55.71 -30.51 -40.52
CA GLU A 123 -54.42 -30.37 -41.21
C GLU A 123 -53.64 -29.15 -40.69
N GLN A 124 -54.29 -27.98 -40.60
CA GLN A 124 -53.69 -26.79 -39.99
C GLN A 124 -53.21 -27.09 -38.57
N ARG A 125 -54.06 -27.70 -37.73
CA ARG A 125 -53.70 -28.08 -36.35
C ARG A 125 -52.56 -29.10 -36.29
N SER A 126 -52.46 -30.00 -37.26
CA SER A 126 -51.35 -30.95 -37.40
C SER A 126 -50.04 -30.21 -37.67
N THR A 127 -50.01 -29.27 -38.62
CA THR A 127 -48.82 -28.43 -38.88
C THR A 127 -48.44 -27.58 -37.66
N ASP A 128 -49.43 -27.06 -36.94
CA ASP A 128 -49.26 -26.32 -35.68
C ASP A 128 -48.59 -27.17 -34.58
N TYR A 129 -48.83 -28.49 -34.55
CA TYR A 129 -48.16 -29.41 -33.64
C TYR A 129 -46.74 -29.74 -34.10
N THR A 130 -46.49 -30.01 -35.39
CA THR A 130 -45.13 -30.30 -35.89
C THR A 130 -44.19 -29.08 -35.78
N MET A 131 -44.71 -27.86 -35.93
CA MET A 131 -43.96 -26.63 -35.67
C MET A 131 -43.59 -26.47 -34.18
N LYS A 132 -44.49 -26.87 -33.26
CA LYS A 132 -44.19 -26.86 -31.81
C LYS A 132 -43.21 -27.96 -31.41
N GLU A 133 -43.34 -29.15 -31.98
CA GLU A 133 -42.43 -30.27 -31.77
C GLU A 133 -41.01 -29.94 -32.24
N THR A 134 -40.86 -29.42 -33.46
CA THR A 134 -39.55 -28.99 -33.99
C THR A 134 -38.95 -27.79 -33.26
N TYR A 135 -39.76 -26.91 -32.66
CA TYR A 135 -39.29 -25.85 -31.77
C TYR A 135 -38.79 -26.41 -30.42
N LEU A 136 -39.56 -27.32 -29.80
CA LEU A 136 -39.18 -27.98 -28.55
C LEU A 136 -37.90 -28.83 -28.70
N GLU A 137 -37.73 -29.49 -29.85
CA GLU A 137 -36.55 -30.31 -30.13
C GLU A 137 -35.29 -29.45 -30.35
N LYS A 138 -35.41 -28.28 -30.99
CA LYS A 138 -34.33 -27.27 -31.00
C LYS A 138 -33.99 -26.80 -29.58
N GLY A 139 -35.01 -26.53 -28.76
CA GLY A 139 -34.83 -26.19 -27.35
C GLY A 139 -34.12 -27.28 -26.53
N ARG A 140 -34.38 -28.56 -26.83
CA ARG A 140 -33.65 -29.70 -26.25
C ARG A 140 -32.18 -29.68 -26.65
N GLN A 141 -31.89 -29.48 -27.93
CA GLN A 141 -30.52 -29.47 -28.47
C GLN A 141 -29.70 -28.31 -27.90
N ASP A 142 -30.29 -27.12 -27.77
CA ASP A 142 -29.69 -25.98 -27.09
C ASP A 142 -29.38 -26.24 -25.60
N LEU A 143 -30.24 -27.00 -24.91
CA LEU A 143 -30.04 -27.37 -23.51
C LEU A 143 -28.95 -28.45 -23.33
N ASP A 144 -28.92 -29.46 -24.19
CA ASP A 144 -27.87 -30.49 -24.23
C ASP A 144 -26.49 -29.88 -24.55
N ALA A 145 -26.42 -28.94 -25.50
CA ALA A 145 -25.19 -28.18 -25.78
C ALA A 145 -24.72 -27.36 -24.57
N LYS A 146 -25.65 -26.67 -23.88
CA LYS A 146 -25.34 -25.92 -22.65
C LYS A 146 -24.91 -26.83 -21.50
N GLN A 147 -25.51 -28.02 -21.35
CA GLN A 147 -25.09 -29.00 -20.35
C GLN A 147 -23.65 -29.46 -20.61
N LYS A 148 -23.33 -29.85 -21.85
CA LYS A 148 -21.96 -30.28 -22.23
C LYS A 148 -20.92 -29.18 -22.02
N HIS A 149 -21.26 -27.92 -22.31
CA HIS A 149 -20.40 -26.78 -22.01
C HIS A 149 -20.18 -26.60 -20.50
N ASN A 150 -21.23 -26.69 -19.67
CA ASN A 150 -21.11 -26.61 -18.22
C ASN A 150 -20.26 -27.77 -17.64
N GLU A 151 -20.40 -28.99 -18.17
CA GLU A 151 -19.58 -30.15 -17.79
C GLU A 151 -18.11 -29.98 -18.20
N GLU A 152 -17.82 -29.27 -19.29
CA GLU A 152 -16.45 -28.90 -19.69
C GLU A 152 -15.86 -27.79 -18.80
N CYS A 153 -16.61 -26.71 -18.55
CA CYS A 153 -16.18 -25.64 -17.64
C CYS A 153 -15.94 -26.16 -16.22
N LEU A 154 -16.78 -27.07 -15.70
CA LEU A 154 -16.57 -27.69 -14.39
C LEU A 154 -15.27 -28.52 -14.35
N ARG A 155 -14.96 -29.27 -15.42
CA ARG A 155 -13.67 -29.97 -15.53
C ARG A 155 -12.50 -29.00 -15.58
N GLU A 156 -12.62 -27.86 -16.26
CA GLU A 156 -11.56 -26.86 -16.30
C GLU A 156 -11.36 -26.16 -14.94
N ILE A 157 -12.45 -25.85 -14.22
CA ILE A 157 -12.42 -25.29 -12.86
C ILE A 157 -11.70 -26.25 -11.91
N ASN A 158 -12.11 -27.52 -11.83
CA ASN A 158 -11.47 -28.51 -10.97
C ASN A 158 -9.96 -28.68 -11.29
N LEU A 159 -9.58 -28.59 -12.58
CA LEU A 159 -8.17 -28.61 -12.99
C LEU A 159 -7.41 -27.34 -12.62
N ARG A 160 -8.07 -26.17 -12.57
CA ARG A 160 -7.48 -24.90 -12.09
C ARG A 160 -7.30 -24.91 -10.58
N GLU A 161 -8.32 -25.35 -9.83
CA GLU A 161 -8.28 -25.49 -8.38
C GLU A 161 -7.14 -26.41 -7.92
N LYS A 162 -7.00 -27.59 -8.53
CA LYS A 162 -5.89 -28.51 -8.22
C LYS A 162 -4.50 -27.89 -8.42
N ARG A 163 -4.31 -27.06 -9.46
CA ARG A 163 -3.03 -26.35 -9.68
C ARG A 163 -2.79 -25.23 -8.65
N ILE A 164 -3.86 -24.61 -8.16
CA ILE A 164 -3.77 -23.59 -7.08
C ILE A 164 -3.42 -24.28 -5.76
N GLU A 165 -4.01 -25.44 -5.46
CA GLU A 165 -3.69 -26.27 -4.30
C GLU A 165 -2.23 -26.74 -4.33
N GLU A 166 -1.77 -27.33 -5.44
CA GLU A 166 -0.37 -27.74 -5.65
C GLU A 166 0.61 -26.56 -5.47
N SER A 167 0.33 -25.40 -6.07
CA SER A 167 1.18 -24.21 -5.96
C SER A 167 1.17 -23.60 -4.55
N SER A 168 0.03 -23.67 -3.85
CA SER A 168 -0.10 -23.25 -2.44
C SER A 168 0.74 -24.13 -1.51
N GLU A 169 0.71 -25.45 -1.72
CA GLU A 169 1.58 -26.39 -1.00
C GLU A 169 3.07 -26.12 -1.23
N GLU A 170 3.49 -25.91 -2.49
CA GLU A 170 4.89 -25.56 -2.80
C GLU A 170 5.33 -24.26 -2.12
N LEU A 171 4.46 -23.24 -2.12
CA LEU A 171 4.72 -21.96 -1.49
C LEU A 171 4.80 -22.08 0.04
N ALA A 172 3.92 -22.88 0.66
CA ALA A 172 3.95 -23.16 2.09
C ALA A 172 5.22 -23.93 2.51
N ARG A 173 5.63 -24.94 1.73
CA ARG A 173 6.90 -25.68 1.94
C ARG A 173 8.11 -24.76 1.82
N LYS A 174 8.12 -23.85 0.83
CA LYS A 174 9.17 -22.85 0.65
C LYS A 174 9.26 -21.88 1.83
N TYR A 175 8.15 -21.30 2.28
CA TYR A 175 8.16 -20.41 3.44
C TYR A 175 8.58 -21.11 4.72
N LYS A 176 8.14 -22.36 4.94
CA LYS A 176 8.57 -23.17 6.10
C LYS A 176 10.10 -23.31 6.13
N LEU A 177 10.73 -23.70 5.01
CA LEU A 177 12.19 -23.81 4.91
C LEU A 177 12.90 -22.46 5.15
N GLN A 178 12.30 -21.34 4.72
CA GLN A 178 12.85 -20.00 4.99
C GLN A 178 12.74 -19.61 6.46
N PHE A 179 11.67 -19.98 7.17
CA PHE A 179 11.55 -19.78 8.61
C PHE A 179 12.56 -20.65 9.39
N GLU A 180 12.76 -21.90 9.00
CA GLU A 180 13.74 -22.81 9.63
C GLU A 180 15.19 -22.30 9.44
N ASP A 181 15.54 -21.79 8.26
CA ASP A 181 16.83 -21.12 7.99
C ASP A 181 17.02 -19.82 8.80
N LEU A 182 15.98 -18.99 8.91
CA LEU A 182 16.00 -17.77 9.73
C LEU A 182 16.14 -18.10 11.22
N GLU A 183 15.45 -19.11 11.73
CA GLU A 183 15.55 -19.55 13.13
C GLU A 183 16.98 -20.07 13.44
N CYS A 184 17.58 -20.80 12.51
CA CYS A 184 18.99 -21.22 12.62
C CYS A 184 19.95 -20.02 12.62
N LYS A 185 19.69 -19.00 11.80
CA LYS A 185 20.51 -17.78 11.77
C LYS A 185 20.37 -16.95 13.04
N VAL A 186 19.17 -16.80 13.60
CA VAL A 186 18.95 -16.12 14.89
C VAL A 186 19.79 -16.79 15.98
N LYS A 187 19.69 -18.12 16.14
CA LYS A 187 20.50 -18.87 17.12
C LYS A 187 22.02 -18.70 16.94
N GLN A 188 22.49 -18.59 15.69
CA GLN A 188 23.91 -18.29 15.40
C GLN A 188 24.31 -16.86 15.77
N TYR A 189 23.42 -15.87 15.59
CA TYR A 189 23.66 -14.49 16.01
C TYR A 189 23.62 -14.37 17.54
N ASP A 190 22.68 -15.02 18.22
CA ASP A 190 22.59 -15.05 19.68
C ASP A 190 23.87 -15.65 20.29
N GLN A 191 24.35 -16.78 19.77
CA GLN A 191 25.60 -17.38 20.23
C GLN A 191 26.81 -16.44 20.03
N ARG A 192 26.89 -15.76 18.87
CA ARG A 192 27.94 -14.77 18.59
C ARG A 192 27.84 -13.55 19.49
N PHE A 193 26.64 -13.12 19.86
CA PHE A 193 26.42 -12.01 20.78
C PHE A 193 26.92 -12.36 22.19
N MET A 194 26.59 -13.55 22.71
CA MET A 194 27.12 -14.06 23.98
C MET A 194 28.66 -14.18 23.98
N GLU A 195 29.24 -14.62 22.86
CA GLU A 195 30.70 -14.62 22.68
C GLU A 195 31.33 -13.23 22.67
N LEU A 196 30.62 -12.20 22.19
CA LEU A 196 31.09 -10.82 22.17
C LEU A 196 31.01 -10.18 23.56
N GLU A 197 29.92 -10.36 24.30
CA GLU A 197 29.84 -9.90 25.70
C GLU A 197 30.97 -10.46 26.58
N LEU A 198 31.34 -11.73 26.39
CA LEU A 198 32.44 -12.36 27.14
C LEU A 198 33.81 -11.78 26.76
N LYS A 199 33.99 -11.40 25.49
CA LYS A 199 35.22 -10.74 25.01
C LYS A 199 35.29 -9.28 25.47
N GLU A 200 34.16 -8.57 25.50
CA GLU A 200 34.05 -7.20 26.04
C GLU A 200 34.42 -7.16 27.54
N LYS A 201 33.83 -8.06 28.34
CA LYS A 201 34.17 -8.21 29.77
C LYS A 201 35.67 -8.48 29.97
N LEU A 202 36.24 -9.42 29.21
CA LEU A 202 37.68 -9.72 29.25
C LEU A 202 38.58 -8.52 28.84
N VAL A 203 38.13 -7.69 27.90
CA VAL A 203 38.87 -6.47 27.50
C VAL A 203 38.79 -5.40 28.60
N ASN A 204 37.65 -5.25 29.25
CA ASN A 204 37.48 -4.32 30.38
C ASN A 204 38.34 -4.78 31.59
N ASP A 205 38.30 -6.07 31.94
CA ASP A 205 39.16 -6.69 32.97
C ASP A 205 40.67 -6.47 32.68
N GLN A 206 41.05 -6.43 31.40
CA GLN A 206 42.43 -6.13 30.97
C GLN A 206 42.75 -4.63 31.04
N PHE A 207 41.78 -3.75 30.77
CA PHE A 207 41.94 -2.31 30.83
C PHE A 207 42.15 -1.82 32.27
N GLU A 208 41.31 -2.27 33.23
CA GLU A 208 41.49 -1.98 34.66
C GLU A 208 42.87 -2.45 35.16
N GLN A 209 43.34 -3.61 34.68
CA GLN A 209 44.68 -4.13 34.96
C GLN A 209 45.83 -3.36 34.29
N ILE A 210 45.56 -2.52 33.29
CA ILE A 210 46.54 -1.64 32.65
C ILE A 210 46.57 -0.31 33.42
N GLU A 211 45.41 0.30 33.70
CA GLU A 211 45.30 1.51 34.51
C GLU A 211 45.98 1.34 35.88
N ALA A 212 45.70 0.24 36.60
CA ALA A 212 46.34 -0.07 37.88
C ALA A 212 47.86 -0.28 37.80
N LYS A 213 48.41 -0.63 36.61
CA LYS A 213 49.86 -0.71 36.38
C LYS A 213 50.45 0.66 36.02
N GLU A 214 49.71 1.49 35.29
CA GLU A 214 50.07 2.86 34.95
C GLU A 214 50.14 3.73 36.21
N GLU A 215 49.16 3.65 37.12
CA GLU A 215 49.22 4.31 38.42
C GLU A 215 50.45 3.89 39.24
N GLN A 216 50.76 2.59 39.28
CA GLN A 216 51.96 2.08 39.95
C GLN A 216 53.27 2.56 39.29
N LEU A 217 53.29 2.73 37.97
CA LEU A 217 54.43 3.31 37.25
C LEU A 217 54.57 4.80 37.59
N GLY A 218 53.49 5.59 37.53
CA GLY A 218 53.50 7.00 37.91
C GLY A 218 53.80 7.24 39.40
N LEU A 219 53.55 6.27 40.29
CA LEU A 219 54.04 6.28 41.68
C LEU A 219 55.56 6.02 41.75
N LYS A 220 56.08 5.03 41.01
CA LYS A 220 57.52 4.73 40.95
C LYS A 220 58.33 5.85 40.32
N GLU A 221 57.82 6.46 39.25
CA GLU A 221 58.45 7.58 38.55
C GLU A 221 58.61 8.80 39.46
N ARG A 222 57.53 9.22 40.15
CA ARG A 222 57.59 10.27 41.19
C ARG A 222 58.61 9.96 42.30
N HIS A 223 58.69 8.69 42.72
CA HIS A 223 59.70 8.26 43.71
C HIS A 223 61.14 8.36 43.15
N PHE A 224 61.38 7.92 41.91
CA PHE A 224 62.69 8.04 41.27
C PHE A 224 63.09 9.50 41.04
N GLU A 225 62.17 10.37 40.62
CA GLU A 225 62.44 11.79 40.43
C GLU A 225 62.78 12.48 41.76
N GLN A 226 62.08 12.14 42.86
CA GLN A 226 62.45 12.60 44.19
C GLN A 226 63.83 12.08 44.62
N CYS A 227 64.15 10.80 44.38
CA CYS A 227 65.48 10.25 44.66
C CYS A 227 66.59 10.96 43.87
N SER A 228 66.32 11.37 42.62
CA SER A 228 67.25 12.15 41.80
C SER A 228 67.48 13.54 42.38
N LYS A 229 66.41 14.25 42.78
CA LYS A 229 66.49 15.57 43.44
C LYS A 229 67.25 15.50 44.78
N ASP A 230 67.02 14.45 45.57
CA ASP A 230 67.75 14.18 46.80
C ASP A 230 69.24 13.88 46.55
N PHE A 231 69.56 13.20 45.44
CA PHE A 231 70.94 12.91 45.05
C PHE A 231 71.68 14.18 44.60
N GLU A 232 71.06 15.01 43.75
CA GLU A 232 71.58 16.33 43.38
C GLU A 232 71.85 17.22 44.60
N LEU A 233 70.94 17.20 45.59
CA LEU A 233 71.12 17.98 46.82
C LEU A 233 72.29 17.45 47.67
N LYS A 234 72.48 16.12 47.75
CA LYS A 234 73.65 15.51 48.39
C LYS A 234 74.94 15.86 47.67
N GLU A 235 74.97 15.80 46.34
CA GLU A 235 76.13 16.19 45.53
C GLU A 235 76.50 17.67 45.75
N LYS A 236 75.51 18.58 45.66
CA LYS A 236 75.68 20.02 45.91
C LYS A 236 76.13 20.32 47.35
N PHE A 237 75.80 19.47 48.33
CA PHE A 237 76.32 19.56 49.69
C PHE A 237 77.78 19.10 49.76
N HIS A 238 78.11 17.92 49.23
CA HIS A 238 79.48 17.38 49.24
C HIS A 238 80.46 18.27 48.49
N TYR A 239 80.04 18.87 47.37
CA TYR A 239 80.83 19.85 46.62
C TYR A 239 81.20 21.06 47.49
N LYS A 240 80.23 21.65 48.20
CA LYS A 240 80.48 22.78 49.13
C LYS A 240 81.35 22.38 50.32
N GLU A 241 81.17 21.17 50.85
CA GLU A 241 82.04 20.66 51.93
C GLU A 241 83.48 20.49 51.46
N PHE A 242 83.68 20.01 50.22
CA PHE A 242 84.99 19.90 49.59
C PHE A 242 85.62 21.28 49.32
N GLU A 243 84.86 22.22 48.75
CA GLU A 243 85.30 23.60 48.50
C GLU A 243 85.75 24.32 49.79
N LEU A 244 85.06 24.07 50.92
CA LEU A 244 85.46 24.57 52.23
C LEU A 244 86.75 23.92 52.74
N LYS A 245 86.89 22.59 52.58
CA LYS A 245 88.12 21.85 52.95
C LYS A 245 89.32 22.31 52.13
N GLU A 246 89.15 22.54 50.84
CA GLU A 246 90.18 23.08 49.94
C GLU A 246 90.65 24.47 50.40
N LYS A 247 89.72 25.38 50.70
CA LYS A 247 90.04 26.72 51.24
C LYS A 247 90.76 26.64 52.60
N CYS A 248 90.36 25.74 53.48
CA CYS A 248 91.07 25.50 54.74
C CYS A 248 92.50 24.96 54.53
N LEU A 249 92.69 24.02 53.59
CA LEU A 249 94.01 23.52 53.22
C LEU A 249 94.90 24.61 52.62
N GLU A 250 94.34 25.52 51.81
CA GLU A 250 95.10 26.63 51.23
C GLU A 250 95.57 27.64 52.31
N VAL A 251 94.73 27.92 53.31
CA VAL A 251 95.12 28.73 54.49
C VAL A 251 96.23 28.04 55.28
N LEU A 252 96.10 26.74 55.57
CA LEU A 252 97.14 25.97 56.28
C LEU A 252 98.46 25.92 55.50
N TYR A 253 98.42 25.81 54.17
CA TYR A 253 99.60 25.87 53.32
C TYR A 253 100.27 27.26 53.34
N ARG A 254 99.47 28.34 53.29
CA ARG A 254 99.97 29.73 53.43
C ARG A 254 100.60 29.95 54.81
N GLU A 255 100.02 29.42 55.89
CA GLU A 255 100.61 29.46 57.24
C GLU A 255 101.92 28.69 57.34
N LEU A 256 101.97 27.45 56.83
CA LEU A 256 103.18 26.63 56.84
C LEU A 256 104.32 27.33 56.07
N LYS A 257 104.01 27.92 54.92
CA LYS A 257 104.95 28.71 54.10
C LYS A 257 105.40 30.03 54.77
N ALA A 258 104.61 30.57 55.70
CA ALA A 258 105.02 31.69 56.54
C ALA A 258 105.93 31.23 57.70
N LYS A 259 105.62 30.08 58.32
CA LYS A 259 106.45 29.44 59.36
C LYS A 259 107.81 29.00 58.82
N GLU A 260 107.85 28.40 57.63
CA GLU A 260 109.05 28.07 56.85
C GLU A 260 109.99 29.28 56.72
N LYS A 261 109.51 30.38 56.13
CA LYS A 261 110.27 31.64 56.00
C LYS A 261 110.74 32.22 57.33
N HIS A 262 109.96 32.06 58.39
CA HIS A 262 110.36 32.49 59.74
C HIS A 262 111.51 31.62 60.27
N TYR A 263 111.47 30.30 60.08
CA TYR A 263 112.56 29.41 60.45
C TYR A 263 113.84 29.66 59.63
N ASP A 264 113.73 29.94 58.32
CA ASP A 264 114.87 30.32 57.47
C ASP A 264 115.57 31.59 57.98
N GLU A 265 114.81 32.64 58.31
CA GLU A 265 115.38 33.89 58.81
C GLU A 265 115.88 33.75 60.28
N CYS A 266 115.31 32.83 61.07
CA CYS A 266 115.89 32.43 62.36
C CYS A 266 117.24 31.70 62.16
N LEU A 267 117.34 30.75 61.23
CA LEU A 267 118.59 30.09 60.86
C LEU A 267 119.64 31.11 60.40
N ARG A 268 119.25 32.06 59.54
CA ARG A 268 120.11 33.14 59.07
C ARG A 268 120.64 34.02 60.21
N LYS A 269 119.81 34.34 61.21
CA LYS A 269 120.22 35.06 62.43
C LYS A 269 121.17 34.25 63.32
N VAL A 270 120.96 32.93 63.43
CA VAL A 270 121.86 32.03 64.19
C VAL A 270 123.22 31.92 63.51
N GLU A 271 123.27 31.75 62.19
CA GLU A 271 124.52 31.70 61.42
C GLU A 271 125.28 33.04 61.47
N LEU A 272 124.57 34.17 61.56
CA LEU A 272 125.19 35.49 61.79
C LEU A 272 125.84 35.57 63.18
N ARG A 273 125.10 35.24 64.25
CA ARG A 273 125.62 35.23 65.63
C ARG A 273 126.79 34.27 65.84
N LYS A 274 126.79 33.14 65.14
CA LYS A 274 127.92 32.20 65.15
C LYS A 274 129.21 32.86 64.65
N LYS A 275 129.14 33.64 63.57
CA LYS A 275 130.28 34.41 63.04
C LYS A 275 130.73 35.52 64.00
N GLU A 276 129.79 36.24 64.60
CA GLU A 276 130.08 37.26 65.63
C GLU A 276 130.85 36.64 66.82
N ILE A 277 130.47 35.43 67.25
CA ILE A 277 131.13 34.67 68.32
C ILE A 277 132.51 34.17 67.88
N GLU A 278 132.67 33.72 66.63
CA GLU A 278 133.96 33.31 66.07
C GLU A 278 134.94 34.50 66.00
N GLU A 279 134.52 35.67 65.54
CA GLU A 279 135.35 36.89 65.53
C GLU A 279 135.77 37.30 66.94
N LEU A 280 134.82 37.42 67.89
CA LEU A 280 135.10 37.73 69.30
C LEU A 280 136.04 36.71 69.96
N SER A 281 136.00 35.45 69.55
CA SER A 281 136.92 34.40 70.01
C SER A 281 138.34 34.60 69.46
N THR A 282 138.49 35.02 68.18
CA THR A 282 139.82 35.38 67.64
C THR A 282 140.41 36.63 68.30
N GLU A 283 139.59 37.61 68.67
CA GLU A 283 140.09 38.84 69.29
C GLU A 283 140.49 38.64 70.76
N HIS A 284 139.73 37.87 71.54
CA HIS A 284 140.16 37.48 72.90
C HIS A 284 141.46 36.68 72.91
N ARG A 285 141.67 35.81 71.91
CA ARG A 285 142.94 35.05 71.76
C ARG A 285 144.14 35.98 71.62
N ARG A 286 144.08 36.95 70.70
CA ARG A 286 145.14 37.95 70.48
C ARG A 286 145.46 38.76 71.76
N LYS A 287 144.44 39.10 72.56
CA LYS A 287 144.62 39.77 73.86
C LYS A 287 145.41 38.94 74.86
N TYR A 288 145.10 37.64 74.98
CA TYR A 288 145.83 36.75 75.90
C TYR A 288 147.28 36.48 75.44
N GLU A 289 147.51 36.34 74.14
CA GLU A 289 148.85 36.18 73.57
C GLU A 289 149.75 37.40 73.88
N GLN A 290 149.22 38.63 73.76
CA GLN A 290 149.92 39.85 74.14
C GLN A 290 150.24 39.89 75.65
N GLN A 291 149.25 39.60 76.51
CA GLN A 291 149.42 39.61 77.97
C GLN A 291 150.46 38.60 78.46
N SER A 292 150.58 37.45 77.78
CA SER A 292 151.60 36.44 78.12
C SER A 292 153.03 36.93 77.85
N SER A 293 153.23 37.74 76.81
CA SER A 293 154.53 38.32 76.46
C SER A 293 154.98 39.36 77.49
N ASP A 294 154.06 40.25 77.88
CA ASP A 294 154.33 41.31 78.87
C ASP A 294 154.67 40.73 80.26
N LEU A 295 154.06 39.60 80.63
CA LEU A 295 154.37 38.87 81.87
C LEU A 295 155.79 38.27 81.88
N GLU A 296 156.26 37.69 80.77
CA GLU A 296 157.61 37.12 80.70
C GLU A 296 158.70 38.18 80.89
N PHE A 297 158.46 39.39 80.38
CA PHE A 297 159.34 40.55 80.59
C PHE A 297 159.39 41.00 82.06
N ILE A 298 158.28 40.91 82.80
CA ILE A 298 158.21 41.23 84.22
C ILE A 298 158.96 40.20 85.08
N VAL A 299 158.80 38.90 84.80
CA VAL A 299 159.48 37.83 85.55
C VAL A 299 161.01 37.99 85.54
N LYS A 300 161.60 38.18 84.34
CA LYS A 300 163.05 38.39 84.17
C LYS A 300 163.58 39.63 84.90
N LYS A 301 162.73 40.63 85.16
CA LYS A 301 163.09 41.83 85.94
C LYS A 301 163.11 41.56 87.45
N CYS A 302 162.22 40.70 87.95
CA CYS A 302 162.15 40.36 89.38
C CYS A 302 163.30 39.44 89.83
N GLU A 303 163.71 38.46 89.03
CA GLU A 303 164.77 37.50 89.39
C GLU A 303 166.12 38.18 89.71
N GLN A 304 166.42 39.29 89.04
CA GLN A 304 167.64 40.06 89.28
C GLN A 304 167.59 40.86 90.60
N GLN A 305 166.40 41.26 91.06
CA GLN A 305 166.25 42.01 92.33
C GLN A 305 166.24 41.10 93.57
N PHE A 306 165.83 39.84 93.44
CA PHE A 306 165.77 38.90 94.57
C PHE A 306 167.13 38.54 95.17
N LYS A 307 168.22 38.58 94.39
CA LYS A 307 169.57 38.21 94.86
C LYS A 307 170.22 39.26 95.77
N ASP A 308 169.92 40.55 95.58
CA ASP A 308 170.47 41.63 96.43
C ASP A 308 169.75 41.78 97.78
N LEU A 309 168.51 41.28 97.91
CA LEU A 309 167.72 41.38 99.14
C LEU A 309 168.06 40.30 100.18
N HIS A 310 168.23 39.04 99.74
CA HIS A 310 168.37 37.85 100.59
C HIS A 310 169.63 37.82 101.49
N SER A 311 170.53 38.82 101.42
CA SER A 311 171.71 38.93 102.30
C SER A 311 171.65 40.08 103.31
N LYS A 312 170.76 41.07 103.12
CA LYS A 312 170.49 42.12 104.13
C LYS A 312 169.33 41.77 105.06
N GLU A 313 168.48 40.83 104.66
CA GLU A 313 167.39 40.26 105.45
C GLU A 313 167.83 39.50 106.72
N LYS A 314 169.14 39.34 106.95
CA LYS A 314 169.72 38.88 108.23
C LYS A 314 170.31 40.01 109.10
N LYS A 315 169.80 41.23 108.95
CA LYS A 315 169.91 42.30 109.96
C LYS A 315 168.53 42.93 110.18
N LEU A 316 167.91 42.54 111.29
CA LEU A 316 166.59 42.93 111.80
C LEU A 316 165.42 42.35 110.95
N ALA A 317 164.35 41.75 111.49
CA ALA A 317 163.96 41.46 112.87
C ALA A 317 163.94 42.66 113.84
N GLU A 318 162.74 43.20 114.15
CA GLU A 318 162.45 44.28 115.14
C GLU A 318 162.83 45.71 114.61
N TRP A 319 161.94 46.73 114.37
CA TRP A 319 160.52 47.04 114.76
C TRP A 319 159.69 48.08 113.79
N SER A 320 158.50 47.74 113.14
CA SER A 320 157.06 48.39 113.06
C SER A 320 156.24 49.36 111.94
N LYS A 321 155.10 48.99 111.06
CA LYS A 321 153.71 49.68 110.45
C LYS A 321 152.74 49.46 109.03
N GLU A 322 151.34 49.77 108.86
CA GLU A 322 150.16 50.29 107.79
C GLU A 322 148.91 49.69 106.75
N LEU A 323 148.00 50.40 105.82
CA LEU A 323 146.44 50.20 105.30
C LEU A 323 145.57 50.66 103.86
N GLU A 324 144.20 50.32 103.47
CA GLU A 324 142.94 50.86 102.50
C GLU A 324 142.16 50.16 101.14
N ARG A 325 141.00 50.36 100.25
CA ARG A 325 139.73 51.24 99.66
C ARG A 325 138.35 50.66 98.81
N LYS A 326 137.41 51.32 97.88
CA LYS A 326 135.87 51.03 97.31
C LYS A 326 135.20 51.65 95.85
N SER A 327 133.96 51.68 95.04
CA SER A 327 132.41 51.25 94.64
C SER A 327 131.57 51.95 93.29
N LEU A 328 130.32 51.90 92.49
CA LEU A 328 128.87 51.29 91.95
C LEU A 328 127.96 52.07 90.71
N ALA A 329 126.71 52.01 89.92
CA ALA A 329 125.34 51.31 89.31
C ALA A 329 124.33 52.12 88.13
N SER A 330 123.08 52.02 87.35
CA SER A 330 121.76 51.27 86.69
C SER A 330 120.67 52.10 85.62
N ALA A 331 119.42 51.97 84.82
CA ALA A 331 118.19 51.18 84.05
C ALA A 331 116.95 52.00 83.16
N MET A 332 115.72 51.81 82.35
CA MET A 332 114.72 50.96 81.35
C MET A 332 113.16 51.44 80.71
N HIS A 333 112.35 50.90 79.60
CA HIS A 333 110.73 50.78 79.16
C HIS A 333 109.74 51.24 77.79
N PRO A 334 108.48 50.64 77.27
CA PRO A 334 107.47 50.90 75.97
C PRO A 334 105.78 50.52 75.70
N GLN A 335 104.88 50.76 74.55
CA GLN A 335 103.31 50.35 74.11
C GLN A 335 102.40 50.89 72.72
N VAL A 336 101.10 50.77 72.01
CA VAL A 336 99.69 50.00 71.48
C VAL A 336 98.59 50.71 70.36
N LYS A 337 97.30 50.51 69.65
CA LYS A 337 96.04 49.60 69.06
C LYS A 337 94.66 50.21 68.18
N ASN A 338 93.70 49.59 67.24
CA ASN A 338 92.17 49.95 66.68
C ASN A 338 91.17 49.27 65.44
N GLU A 339 89.75 49.50 65.16
CA GLU A 339 88.54 48.79 64.26
C GLU A 339 87.19 49.58 63.55
N ALA A 340 85.91 49.35 62.83
CA ALA A 340 84.72 48.44 62.09
C ALA A 340 83.43 49.16 61.17
N ALA A 341 82.13 48.89 60.50
CA ALA A 341 80.89 47.93 59.97
C ALA A 341 79.55 48.42 58.95
N GLY A 342 78.36 47.70 58.44
CA GLY A 342 77.05 48.12 57.50
C GLY A 342 75.64 47.24 56.94
N SER A 343 74.47 47.67 56.15
CA SER A 343 73.08 46.94 55.55
C SER A 343 71.91 47.64 54.48
N LEU A 344 70.60 47.40 53.85
CA LEU A 344 69.26 46.51 53.41
C LEU A 344 68.07 47.09 52.28
N SER A 345 66.75 46.82 51.68
CA SER A 345 65.35 45.98 51.37
C SER A 345 64.19 46.48 50.18
N ILE A 346 62.86 46.21 49.59
CA ILE A 346 61.48 45.33 49.29
C ILE A 346 60.29 45.85 48.14
N LYS A 347 58.94 45.56 47.55
CA LYS A 347 57.54 44.70 47.30
C LYS A 347 56.44 45.09 46.01
N CYS A 348 55.09 44.84 45.46
CA CYS A 348 53.59 44.12 45.40
C CYS A 348 52.46 44.46 44.12
N SER A 349 51.09 44.18 43.64
CA SER A 349 49.70 43.28 43.45
C SER A 349 48.32 43.89 42.61
N MET A 350 46.98 43.52 42.09
CA MET A 350 45.83 42.44 41.59
C MET A 350 44.22 42.82 41.02
N ASP A 351 43.22 42.00 40.32
CA ASP A 351 41.56 41.89 40.07
C ASP A 351 40.63 41.77 38.63
N HIS A 352 39.25 41.56 38.14
CA HIS A 352 37.62 41.36 38.34
C HIS A 352 36.43 40.90 37.13
N SER A 353 34.97 40.72 37.17
CA SER A 353 33.75 40.33 36.08
C SER A 353 32.04 40.31 36.34
N SER A 354 30.75 39.97 35.70
CA SER A 354 29.78 39.48 34.44
C SER A 354 28.04 39.50 34.39
N SER A 355 27.05 39.06 33.38
CA SER A 355 25.38 39.09 33.26
C SER A 355 24.27 38.36 32.13
N ALA A 356 22.79 38.38 32.06
CA ALA A 356 21.65 37.68 31.09
C ALA A 356 19.96 37.87 31.02
N HIS A 357 19.05 37.34 30.03
CA HIS A 357 17.48 37.03 30.08
C HIS A 357 16.57 36.40 28.88
N LEU A 358 15.68 35.35 29.06
CA LEU A 358 14.32 35.01 28.41
C LEU A 358 13.74 33.60 28.87
N ARG A 359 12.40 33.33 28.97
CA ARG A 359 11.86 32.07 29.60
C ARG A 359 10.49 31.51 29.11
N PHE A 360 10.46 30.69 28.04
CA PHE A 360 9.54 29.53 27.80
C PHE A 360 9.95 28.86 26.47
N CYS A 361 10.33 27.56 26.47
CA CYS A 361 10.39 26.62 25.31
C CYS A 361 11.25 25.35 25.56
N ILE A 362 12.12 25.33 26.58
CA ILE A 362 13.27 24.38 26.62
C ILE A 362 12.96 23.01 27.28
N HIS A 363 11.77 22.78 27.85
CA HIS A 363 11.51 21.61 28.71
C HIS A 363 10.05 21.11 28.76
N MET A 364 9.32 21.15 27.64
CA MET A 364 8.08 20.36 27.48
C MET A 364 8.31 19.27 26.44
N ASP A 365 7.89 18.04 26.73
CA ASP A 365 7.86 16.96 25.74
C ASP A 365 6.55 17.02 24.90
N GLY A 366 6.37 16.05 24.00
CA GLY A 366 5.17 15.98 23.18
C GLY A 366 3.87 15.79 23.98
N LYS A 367 3.92 15.06 25.11
CA LYS A 367 2.76 14.80 25.96
C LYS A 367 2.37 16.04 26.74
N ASP A 368 3.35 16.75 27.32
CA ASP A 368 3.12 18.04 27.97
C ASP A 368 2.54 19.06 26.99
N LEU A 369 3.08 19.13 25.76
CA LEU A 369 2.56 20.00 24.70
C LEU A 369 1.11 19.64 24.32
N GLN A 370 0.79 18.35 24.16
CA GLN A 370 -0.57 17.89 23.87
C GLN A 370 -1.53 18.20 25.03
N MET A 371 -1.15 17.91 26.28
CA MET A 371 -1.96 18.20 27.47
C MET A 371 -2.18 19.70 27.69
N PHE A 372 -1.17 20.53 27.39
CA PHE A 372 -1.27 21.99 27.42
C PHE A 372 -2.29 22.50 26.39
N LEU A 373 -2.24 22.01 25.15
CA LEU A 373 -3.18 22.40 24.10
C LEU A 373 -4.59 21.84 24.31
N ASN A 374 -4.73 20.63 24.88
CA ASN A 374 -6.02 20.08 25.32
C ASN A 374 -6.63 20.97 26.41
N GLY A 375 -5.82 21.50 27.34
CA GLY A 375 -6.25 22.45 28.35
C GLY A 375 -6.73 23.80 27.79
N ARG A 376 -6.27 24.19 26.59
CA ARG A 376 -6.61 25.47 25.90
C ARG A 376 -7.46 25.27 24.64
N TRP A 377 -8.28 24.22 24.57
CA TRP A 377 -9.04 23.87 23.36
C TRP A 377 -9.97 24.98 22.83
N LYS A 378 -10.49 25.83 23.71
CA LYS A 378 -11.31 26.99 23.36
C LYS A 378 -10.53 28.12 22.67
N GLU A 379 -9.20 28.10 22.76
CA GLU A 379 -8.28 29.10 22.22
C GLU A 379 -7.61 28.65 20.90
N HIS A 380 -7.90 27.44 20.42
CA HIS A 380 -7.27 26.86 19.21
C HIS A 380 -7.38 27.75 17.96
N GLY A 381 -8.46 28.55 17.86
CA GLY A 381 -8.64 29.53 16.77
C GLY A 381 -7.72 30.77 16.82
N SER A 382 -7.03 31.03 17.94
CA SER A 382 -6.16 32.20 18.11
C SER A 382 -4.70 31.85 18.42
N ILE A 383 -4.42 30.71 19.04
CA ILE A 383 -3.05 30.36 19.50
C ILE A 383 -2.15 29.75 18.41
N GLY A 384 -2.64 29.58 17.18
CA GLY A 384 -1.86 28.96 16.08
C GLY A 384 -0.49 29.61 15.84
N THR A 385 -0.40 30.94 15.93
CA THR A 385 0.86 31.68 15.81
C THR A 385 1.80 31.46 17.00
N GLU A 386 1.26 31.35 18.23
CA GLU A 386 2.06 31.00 19.42
C GLU A 386 2.67 29.60 19.28
N VAL A 387 1.85 28.63 18.83
CA VAL A 387 2.27 27.26 18.57
C VAL A 387 3.34 27.21 17.47
N ALA A 388 3.16 27.95 16.37
CA ALA A 388 4.16 28.00 15.31
C ALA A 388 5.50 28.59 15.79
N MET A 389 5.50 29.65 16.60
CA MET A 389 6.72 30.21 17.20
C MET A 389 7.37 29.24 18.20
N ALA A 390 6.59 28.57 19.05
CA ALA A 390 7.11 27.57 19.98
C ALA A 390 7.73 26.37 19.26
N LEU A 391 7.12 25.91 18.17
CA LEU A 391 7.68 24.87 17.32
C LEU A 391 8.97 25.31 16.62
N GLN A 392 9.07 26.56 16.13
CA GLN A 392 10.32 27.10 15.56
C GLN A 392 11.47 27.17 16.57
N LEU A 393 11.17 27.28 17.87
CA LEU A 393 12.16 27.31 18.96
C LEU A 393 12.50 25.90 19.49
N SER A 394 11.89 24.83 18.96
CA SER A 394 12.26 23.45 19.27
C SER A 394 13.49 22.99 18.49
N GLY A 395 14.38 22.23 19.14
CA GLY A 395 15.52 21.58 18.48
C GLY A 395 15.15 20.40 17.57
N ASP A 396 13.90 19.93 17.64
CA ASP A 396 13.31 19.01 16.65
C ASP A 396 11.78 19.22 16.60
N PRO A 397 11.28 20.10 15.72
CA PRO A 397 9.86 20.40 15.63
C PRO A 397 9.04 19.20 15.14
N ALA A 398 9.61 18.38 14.26
CA ALA A 398 8.95 17.21 13.70
C ALA A 398 8.80 16.08 14.74
N LYS A 399 9.84 15.81 15.53
CA LYS A 399 9.78 14.83 16.62
C LYS A 399 8.86 15.30 17.75
N LEU A 400 8.95 16.55 18.17
CA LEU A 400 8.08 17.11 19.22
C LEU A 400 6.60 17.03 18.86
N VAL A 401 6.23 17.32 17.60
CA VAL A 401 4.87 17.15 17.11
C VAL A 401 4.47 15.68 17.00
N LEU A 402 5.37 14.79 16.55
CA LEU A 402 5.09 13.36 16.47
C LEU A 402 4.81 12.73 17.85
N ASP A 403 5.59 13.09 18.87
CA ASP A 403 5.40 12.62 20.24
C ASP A 403 4.09 13.17 20.86
N ALA A 404 3.65 14.35 20.41
CA ALA A 404 2.36 14.95 20.76
C ALA A 404 1.14 14.31 20.05
N MET A 405 1.35 13.26 19.23
CA MET A 405 0.26 12.49 18.61
C MET A 405 -0.23 11.32 19.48
N GLU A 406 0.43 11.00 20.60
CA GLU A 406 0.16 9.78 21.37
C GLU A 406 -1.32 9.68 21.80
N GLY A 407 -1.87 10.75 22.40
CA GLY A 407 -3.26 10.78 22.85
C GLY A 407 -4.31 11.00 21.74
N PHE A 408 -3.99 10.86 20.46
CA PHE A 408 -4.95 11.07 19.36
C PHE A 408 -6.08 10.02 19.33
N TYR A 409 -5.75 8.78 19.67
CA TYR A 409 -6.70 7.68 19.87
C TYR A 409 -6.74 7.29 21.36
N PRO A 410 -7.80 6.60 21.82
CA PRO A 410 -7.87 6.07 23.18
C PRO A 410 -6.70 5.11 23.51
N PRO A 411 -6.21 5.09 24.77
CA PRO A 411 -6.54 6.03 25.84
C PRO A 411 -5.94 7.41 25.56
N HIS A 412 -6.75 8.46 25.70
CA HIS A 412 -6.29 9.83 25.56
C HIS A 412 -5.48 10.25 26.80
N LEU A 413 -4.66 11.28 26.68
CA LEU A 413 -3.93 11.82 27.85
C LEU A 413 -4.91 12.38 28.88
N SER A 414 -4.55 12.27 30.17
CA SER A 414 -5.34 12.74 31.30
C SER A 414 -4.64 13.87 32.05
N LYS A 415 -5.41 14.65 32.81
CA LYS A 415 -4.88 15.70 33.70
C LYS A 415 -5.38 15.48 35.13
N GLY A 416 -4.68 14.62 35.86
CA GLY A 416 -5.19 13.99 37.07
C GLY A 416 -6.23 12.91 36.72
N ASP A 417 -7.21 12.70 37.59
CA ASP A 417 -8.20 11.61 37.48
C ASP A 417 -9.25 11.79 36.35
N ARG A 418 -8.99 12.66 35.36
CA ARG A 418 -9.88 12.91 34.22
C ARG A 418 -9.10 12.89 32.90
N GLU A 419 -9.49 11.96 32.04
CA GLU A 419 -9.11 11.89 30.63
C GLU A 419 -9.71 13.07 29.83
N PHE A 420 -8.99 13.59 28.83
CA PHE A 420 -9.56 14.59 27.92
C PHE A 420 -10.52 13.92 26.93
N GLU A 421 -11.63 14.59 26.61
CA GLU A 421 -12.53 14.17 25.53
C GLU A 421 -11.73 13.95 24.24
N GLY A 422 -11.91 12.81 23.56
CA GLY A 422 -11.13 12.49 22.36
C GLY A 422 -11.25 13.53 21.25
N ASP A 423 -12.38 14.24 21.18
CA ASP A 423 -12.61 15.34 20.26
C ASP A 423 -11.80 16.61 20.59
N VAL A 424 -11.41 16.81 21.86
CA VAL A 424 -10.44 17.82 22.27
C VAL A 424 -9.02 17.36 21.90
N ALA A 425 -8.68 16.11 22.20
CA ALA A 425 -7.36 15.54 21.92
C ALA A 425 -7.02 15.54 20.41
N ARG A 426 -7.96 15.11 19.57
CA ARG A 426 -7.83 15.15 18.10
C ARG A 426 -7.63 16.58 17.59
N ARG A 427 -8.39 17.57 18.07
CA ARG A 427 -8.25 18.98 17.65
C ARG A 427 -6.87 19.56 17.98
N SER A 428 -6.30 19.26 19.16
CA SER A 428 -4.93 19.68 19.51
C SER A 428 -3.88 19.07 18.57
N CYS A 429 -4.00 17.79 18.24
CA CYS A 429 -3.10 17.14 17.29
C CYS A 429 -3.23 17.74 15.89
N ILE A 430 -4.45 17.98 15.41
CA ILE A 430 -4.71 18.60 14.09
C ILE A 430 -4.09 20.01 14.03
N LEU A 431 -4.19 20.80 15.10
CA LEU A 431 -3.55 22.12 15.20
C LEU A 431 -2.02 22.05 15.11
N LEU A 432 -1.41 21.09 15.81
CA LEU A 432 0.04 20.84 15.80
C LEU A 432 0.53 20.37 14.43
N LEU A 433 -0.15 19.40 13.83
CA LEU A 433 0.15 18.92 12.47
C LEU A 433 -0.02 20.04 11.45
N GLU A 434 -1.07 20.86 11.55
CA GLU A 434 -1.25 22.00 10.66
C GLU A 434 -0.11 23.03 10.78
N GLN A 435 0.36 23.34 11.99
CA GLN A 435 1.51 24.23 12.16
C GLN A 435 2.80 23.57 11.64
N LEU A 436 3.01 22.27 11.86
CA LEU A 436 4.16 21.55 11.29
C LEU A 436 4.14 21.56 9.76
N MET A 437 2.98 21.31 9.14
CA MET A 437 2.78 21.36 7.69
C MET A 437 3.03 22.77 7.12
N LYS A 438 2.66 23.83 7.87
CA LYS A 438 2.92 25.23 7.50
C LYS A 438 4.40 25.62 7.67
N LEU A 439 5.09 25.07 8.66
CA LEU A 439 6.51 25.30 8.91
C LEU A 439 7.43 24.51 7.95
N SER A 440 7.00 23.32 7.53
CA SER A 440 7.73 22.40 6.64
C SER A 440 9.22 22.22 6.98
N PRO A 441 9.58 21.89 8.24
CA PRO A 441 10.98 21.67 8.63
C PRO A 441 11.57 20.41 7.97
N GLU A 442 12.89 20.28 8.01
CA GLU A 442 13.57 19.04 7.61
C GLU A 442 13.22 17.88 8.57
N ILE A 443 12.72 16.77 8.03
CA ILE A 443 12.29 15.61 8.80
C ILE A 443 13.40 14.57 8.81
N LYS A 444 14.00 14.33 9.98
CA LYS A 444 15.08 13.33 10.14
C LYS A 444 14.58 11.91 9.80
N PRO A 445 15.39 11.03 9.19
CA PRO A 445 14.94 9.72 8.71
C PRO A 445 14.33 8.81 9.78
N ASN A 446 14.81 8.87 11.03
CA ASN A 446 14.21 8.11 12.14
C ASN A 446 12.79 8.62 12.47
N VAL A 447 12.61 9.94 12.58
CA VAL A 447 11.31 10.57 12.83
C VAL A 447 10.33 10.26 11.69
N LYS A 448 10.79 10.27 10.43
CA LYS A 448 9.96 9.87 9.28
C LYS A 448 9.56 8.40 9.33
N LYS A 449 10.43 7.50 9.81
CA LYS A 449 10.12 6.07 10.00
C LYS A 449 9.13 5.84 11.15
N GLU A 450 9.25 6.58 12.24
CA GLU A 450 8.31 6.55 13.37
C GLU A 450 6.93 7.08 12.94
N ALA A 451 6.87 8.20 12.21
CA ALA A 451 5.64 8.76 11.65
C ALA A 451 4.98 7.83 10.62
N MET A 452 5.77 7.13 9.80
CA MET A 452 5.28 6.09 8.88
C MET A 452 4.59 4.95 9.64
N LYS A 453 5.18 4.47 10.74
CA LYS A 453 4.55 3.44 11.58
C LYS A 453 3.23 3.95 12.17
N LEU A 454 3.22 5.15 12.74
CA LEU A 454 2.02 5.77 13.30
C LEU A 454 0.90 5.90 12.24
N ALA A 455 1.24 6.29 11.01
CA ALA A 455 0.29 6.37 9.91
C ALA A 455 -0.30 4.99 9.53
N PHE A 456 0.50 3.92 9.52
CA PHE A 456 0.00 2.56 9.33
C PHE A 456 -0.88 2.08 10.50
N ASP A 457 -0.52 2.40 11.74
CA ASP A 457 -1.34 2.10 12.92
C ASP A 457 -2.69 2.86 12.85
N TRP A 458 -2.71 4.09 12.33
CA TRP A 458 -3.91 4.93 12.18
C TRP A 458 -4.84 4.47 11.05
N ILE A 459 -4.33 4.22 9.84
CA ILE A 459 -5.17 3.73 8.72
C ILE A 459 -5.76 2.35 9.05
N THR A 460 -5.04 1.52 9.80
CA THR A 460 -5.55 0.21 10.24
C THR A 460 -6.75 0.37 11.18
N LYS A 461 -6.73 1.33 12.11
CA LYS A 461 -7.88 1.64 12.98
C LYS A 461 -9.09 2.12 12.16
N MET A 462 -8.89 3.10 11.25
CA MET A 462 -9.96 3.67 10.40
C MET A 462 -10.56 2.69 9.37
N ARG A 463 -9.99 1.49 9.22
CA ARG A 463 -10.53 0.40 8.39
C ARG A 463 -11.38 -0.61 9.18
N VAL A 464 -11.27 -0.63 10.52
CA VAL A 464 -12.05 -1.53 11.39
C VAL A 464 -13.38 -0.89 11.78
N GLU A 465 -13.36 0.41 12.09
CA GLU A 465 -14.56 1.23 12.35
C GLU A 465 -14.58 2.42 11.38
N PRO A 466 -15.75 2.85 10.88
CA PRO A 466 -15.85 4.01 9.99
C PRO A 466 -15.45 5.29 10.75
N GLY A 467 -14.20 5.70 10.57
CA GLY A 467 -13.54 6.73 11.38
C GLY A 467 -14.25 8.07 11.43
N HIS A 468 -14.15 8.74 12.58
CA HIS A 468 -14.75 10.05 12.80
C HIS A 468 -14.10 11.12 11.89
N GLU A 469 -14.84 12.18 11.59
CA GLU A 469 -14.40 13.31 10.75
C GLU A 469 -12.97 13.80 11.09
N LEU A 470 -12.72 14.01 12.39
CA LEU A 470 -11.43 14.46 12.90
C LEU A 470 -10.31 13.40 12.79
N GLU A 471 -10.65 12.11 12.77
CA GLU A 471 -9.66 11.03 12.62
C GLU A 471 -9.13 11.01 11.18
N VAL A 472 -10.04 11.13 10.22
CA VAL A 472 -9.70 11.22 8.80
C VAL A 472 -8.94 12.51 8.50
N LEU A 473 -9.35 13.66 9.05
CA LEU A 473 -8.59 14.92 8.93
C LEU A 473 -7.19 14.82 9.55
N GLY A 474 -7.09 14.27 10.76
CA GLY A 474 -5.81 14.09 11.45
C GLY A 474 -4.86 13.17 10.69
N PHE A 475 -5.36 12.05 10.15
CA PHE A 475 -4.56 11.15 9.31
C PHE A 475 -4.07 11.84 8.03
N LEU A 476 -4.93 12.54 7.29
CA LEU A 476 -4.52 13.27 6.08
C LEU A 476 -3.52 14.40 6.42
N ARG A 477 -3.70 15.11 7.54
CA ARG A 477 -2.74 16.08 8.07
C ARG A 477 -1.41 15.41 8.46
N LEU A 478 -1.41 14.21 9.04
CA LEU A 478 -0.20 13.45 9.38
C LEU A 478 0.60 13.10 8.11
N LEU A 479 -0.06 12.54 7.09
CA LEU A 479 0.58 12.22 5.81
C LEU A 479 1.18 13.44 5.11
N ALA A 480 0.48 14.58 5.15
CA ALA A 480 0.94 15.83 4.58
C ALA A 480 2.14 16.41 5.35
N SER A 481 2.06 16.45 6.69
CA SER A 481 3.10 17.05 7.55
C SER A 481 4.41 16.28 7.52
N PHE A 482 4.35 14.94 7.43
CA PHE A 482 5.53 14.08 7.40
C PHE A 482 5.94 13.62 5.99
N GLN A 483 5.26 14.12 4.95
CA GLN A 483 5.52 13.79 3.53
C GLN A 483 5.50 12.27 3.26
N LEU A 484 4.41 11.61 3.65
CA LEU A 484 4.25 10.15 3.63
C LEU A 484 3.28 9.64 2.55
N ALA A 485 2.60 10.53 1.82
CA ALA A 485 1.48 10.20 0.93
C ALA A 485 1.80 9.11 -0.11
N ASP A 486 3.02 9.10 -0.67
CA ASP A 486 3.46 8.15 -1.70
C ASP A 486 3.51 6.68 -1.24
N ALA A 487 3.41 6.41 0.06
CA ALA A 487 3.41 5.06 0.64
C ALA A 487 2.01 4.43 0.80
N PHE A 488 0.94 5.14 0.41
CA PHE A 488 -0.45 4.73 0.59
C PHE A 488 -1.20 4.69 -0.75
N ASP A 489 -2.29 3.92 -0.83
CA ASP A 489 -3.08 3.86 -2.06
C ASP A 489 -3.78 5.20 -2.33
N ALA A 490 -3.55 5.75 -3.52
CA ALA A 490 -4.02 7.09 -3.85
C ALA A 490 -5.53 7.17 -4.10
N ASP A 491 -6.19 6.06 -4.46
CA ASP A 491 -7.65 6.05 -4.63
C ASP A 491 -8.36 5.93 -3.27
N GLU A 492 -7.79 5.18 -2.33
CA GLU A 492 -8.18 5.17 -0.91
C GLU A 492 -7.95 6.54 -0.25
N LEU A 493 -6.79 7.17 -0.43
CA LEU A 493 -6.53 8.52 0.06
C LEU A 493 -7.53 9.53 -0.50
N VAL A 494 -7.88 9.44 -1.79
CA VAL A 494 -8.92 10.30 -2.38
C VAL A 494 -10.29 10.05 -1.76
N ASN A 495 -10.65 8.82 -1.41
CA ASN A 495 -11.93 8.54 -0.75
C ASN A 495 -12.00 9.15 0.67
N PHE A 496 -10.93 9.01 1.48
CA PHE A 496 -10.82 9.69 2.77
C PHE A 496 -10.90 11.21 2.65
N LEU A 497 -10.26 11.77 1.62
CA LEU A 497 -10.24 13.20 1.33
C LEU A 497 -11.58 13.73 0.79
N VAL A 498 -12.37 12.91 0.06
CA VAL A 498 -13.76 13.22 -0.31
C VAL A 498 -14.68 13.21 0.93
N PHE A 499 -14.45 12.31 1.88
CA PHE A 499 -15.19 12.27 3.14
C PHE A 499 -14.88 13.51 4.01
N ALA A 500 -13.60 13.80 4.26
CA ALA A 500 -13.19 14.99 5.01
C ALA A 500 -13.67 16.30 4.35
N ALA A 501 -13.66 16.40 3.02
CA ALA A 501 -14.09 17.59 2.29
C ALA A 501 -15.60 17.90 2.39
N GLN A 502 -16.45 16.95 2.81
CA GLN A 502 -17.88 17.19 3.06
C GLN A 502 -18.13 17.95 4.38
N HIS A 503 -17.12 18.06 5.24
CA HIS A 503 -17.23 18.66 6.57
C HIS A 503 -16.18 19.76 6.83
N ILE A 504 -14.98 19.65 6.24
CA ILE A 504 -13.86 20.60 6.42
C ILE A 504 -13.39 21.17 5.08
N HIS A 505 -13.38 22.49 4.95
CA HIS A 505 -12.70 23.18 3.85
C HIS A 505 -11.19 23.29 4.13
N ALA A 506 -10.38 22.42 3.53
CA ALA A 506 -8.91 22.44 3.63
C ALA A 506 -8.21 22.41 2.24
N PRO A 507 -8.40 23.45 1.39
CA PRO A 507 -7.92 23.46 -0.01
C PRO A 507 -6.40 23.28 -0.18
N GLU A 508 -5.60 23.59 0.84
CA GLU A 508 -4.14 23.38 0.83
C GLU A 508 -3.76 21.90 0.88
N LEU A 509 -4.58 21.06 1.54
CA LEU A 509 -4.26 19.67 1.85
C LEU A 509 -4.20 18.81 0.58
N PHE A 510 -5.11 19.05 -0.37
CA PHE A 510 -5.14 18.43 -1.69
C PHE A 510 -3.83 18.64 -2.48
N LYS A 511 -3.17 19.78 -2.27
CA LYS A 511 -1.92 20.16 -2.96
C LYS A 511 -0.70 19.49 -2.31
N VAL A 512 -0.62 19.47 -0.98
CA VAL A 512 0.52 18.88 -0.25
C VAL A 512 0.56 17.35 -0.41
N LEU A 513 -0.60 16.69 -0.50
CA LEU A 513 -0.69 15.24 -0.70
C LEU A 513 -0.43 14.78 -2.16
N GLY A 514 -0.18 15.69 -3.11
CA GLY A 514 0.08 15.33 -4.52
C GLY A 514 -1.12 14.81 -5.31
N LEU A 515 -2.32 14.75 -4.72
CA LEU A 515 -3.51 14.10 -5.31
C LEU A 515 -4.24 14.94 -6.37
N GLY A 516 -3.82 16.21 -6.57
CA GLY A 516 -4.52 17.21 -7.38
C GLY A 516 -4.92 16.79 -8.79
N ASP A 517 -4.09 15.97 -9.48
CA ASP A 517 -4.42 15.48 -10.83
C ASP A 517 -5.35 14.25 -10.83
N LYS A 518 -5.31 13.41 -9.79
CA LYS A 518 -6.20 12.24 -9.69
C LYS A 518 -7.64 12.63 -9.39
N ILE A 519 -7.85 13.67 -8.57
CA ILE A 519 -9.20 14.12 -8.21
C ILE A 519 -9.92 14.76 -9.43
N LYS A 520 -9.19 15.34 -10.41
CA LYS A 520 -9.77 15.85 -11.68
C LYS A 520 -10.60 14.79 -12.42
N GLY A 521 -10.23 13.51 -12.34
CA GLY A 521 -11.00 12.40 -12.92
C GLY A 521 -12.28 12.01 -12.16
N LYS A 522 -12.41 12.42 -10.88
CA LYS A 522 -13.56 12.14 -10.00
C LYS A 522 -14.43 13.38 -9.72
N PHE A 523 -14.01 14.57 -10.15
CA PHE A 523 -14.57 15.88 -9.80
C PHE A 523 -15.93 16.25 -10.43
N ILE A 524 -16.80 15.28 -10.75
CA ILE A 524 -18.18 15.54 -11.21
C ILE A 524 -19.20 15.55 -10.07
N LYS A 525 -18.89 14.96 -8.90
CA LYS A 525 -19.83 14.87 -7.76
C LYS A 525 -19.57 15.83 -6.58
N LEU A 526 -18.38 16.44 -6.47
CA LEU A 526 -18.04 17.33 -5.34
C LEU A 526 -18.52 18.77 -5.50
N PHE A 527 -18.86 19.22 -6.72
CA PHE A 527 -19.27 20.60 -7.01
C PHE A 527 -20.76 20.92 -6.71
N TYR A 528 -21.39 20.12 -5.84
CA TYR A 528 -22.78 20.30 -5.38
C TYR A 528 -22.89 20.40 -3.83
N LEU A 529 -21.75 20.50 -3.13
CA LEU A 529 -21.64 20.64 -1.67
C LEU A 529 -20.62 21.74 -1.27
N LEU A 530 -20.39 22.68 -2.18
CA LEU A 530 -19.60 23.91 -2.04
C LEU A 530 -20.33 25.04 -2.78
#